data_AF-C1DG47-F1
#
_entry.id   AF-C1DG47-F1
#
_cell.length_a   1.000
_cell.length_b   1.000
_cell.length_c   1.000
_cell.angle_alpha   90.00
_cell.angle_beta   90.00
_cell.angle_gamma   90.00
#
_symmetry.space_group_name_H-M   'P 1'
#
loop_
_entity.id
_entity.type
_entity.pdbx_description
1 polymer ?
#
loop_
_entity_poly.entity_id
_entity_poly.type
_entity_poly.pdbx_seq_one_letter_code
_entity_poly.pdbx_strand_id
1 'polypeptide(L)'
;MHEGRWQLLDTDPAWAGNRSHDALIAFAWSGPGGRRRLVAVNYADHPSQGFVRLPWDDLAGRDWYLRDRLGPARYERDGTDLAARGLYLDLPAWGCRAFEVQRIRGGLP
;
A
#
# COMPACT_ATOMS: atom_id res chain seq x y z
N MET A 1 4.29 -15.70 8.22
CA MET A 1 5.06 -14.69 7.46
C MET A 1 6.56 -14.80 7.74
N HIS A 2 7.09 -15.98 8.07
CA HIS A 2 8.50 -16.14 8.48
C HIS A 2 9.49 -16.23 7.32
N GLU A 3 9.02 -16.62 6.12
CA GLU A 3 9.89 -16.87 4.94
C GLU A 3 9.95 -15.68 3.96
N GLY A 4 9.69 -14.45 4.41
CA GLY A 4 9.71 -13.28 3.52
C GLY A 4 10.38 -12.08 4.12
N ARG A 5 10.72 -11.10 3.27
CA ARG A 5 11.45 -9.90 3.64
C ARG A 5 10.48 -8.77 3.94
N TRP A 6 10.65 -8.16 5.12
CA TRP A 6 10.02 -6.90 5.48
C TRP A 6 10.88 -5.71 5.04
N GLN A 7 10.23 -4.64 4.59
CA GLN A 7 10.87 -3.39 4.21
C GLN A 7 10.00 -2.22 4.68
N LEU A 8 10.60 -1.26 5.40
CA LEU A 8 9.99 0.03 5.71
C LEU A 8 9.89 0.85 4.42
N LEU A 9 8.78 1.54 4.22
CA LEU A 9 8.49 2.28 3.00
C LEU A 9 8.45 3.78 3.27
N ASP A 10 8.89 4.53 2.27
CA ASP A 10 8.74 5.98 2.26
C ASP A 10 7.29 6.38 1.99
N THR A 11 6.92 7.56 2.50
CA THR A 11 5.63 8.18 2.25
C THR A 11 5.80 9.58 1.70
N ASP A 12 4.90 9.97 0.80
CA ASP A 12 4.86 11.29 0.19
C ASP A 12 3.57 12.02 0.56
N PRO A 13 3.59 13.36 0.57
CA PRO A 13 2.40 14.16 0.84
C PRO A 13 1.31 13.93 -0.20
N ALA A 14 0.06 13.87 0.25
CA ALA A 14 -1.09 13.75 -0.63
C ALA A 14 -1.29 14.97 -1.55
N TRP A 15 -0.91 16.16 -1.06
CA TRP A 15 -0.86 17.42 -1.80
C TRP A 15 0.10 18.40 -1.11
N ALA A 16 0.49 19.46 -1.81
CA ALA A 16 1.40 20.48 -1.29
C ALA A 16 0.89 21.08 0.04
N GLY A 17 1.72 21.04 1.07
CA GLY A 17 1.39 21.55 2.40
C GLY A 17 0.74 20.51 3.35
N ASN A 18 0.32 19.34 2.87
CA ASN A 18 -0.16 18.27 3.75
C ASN A 18 1.01 17.45 4.30
N ARG A 19 1.42 17.75 5.54
CA ARG A 19 2.46 17.01 6.26
C ARG A 19 1.96 15.85 7.11
N SER A 20 0.66 15.53 7.09
CA SER A 20 0.13 14.44 7.91
C SER A 20 0.68 13.06 7.53
N HIS A 21 1.21 12.91 6.30
CA HIS A 21 1.89 11.69 5.86
C HIS A 21 3.08 11.30 6.75
N ASP A 22 3.75 12.26 7.41
CA ASP A 22 4.88 12.00 8.32
C ASP A 22 4.48 11.09 9.50
N ALA A 23 3.19 11.02 9.84
CA ALA A 23 2.66 10.14 10.87
C ALA A 23 2.38 8.70 10.37
N LEU A 24 2.46 8.46 9.06
CA LEU A 24 2.22 7.15 8.47
C LEU A 24 3.48 6.27 8.57
N ILE A 25 3.33 5.11 9.18
CA ILE A 25 4.35 4.05 9.21
C ILE A 25 3.86 2.92 8.31
N ALA A 26 4.59 2.64 7.24
CA ALA A 26 4.22 1.62 6.26
C ALA A 26 5.33 0.59 6.03
N PHE A 27 4.94 -0.67 5.93
CA PHE A 27 5.82 -1.79 5.66
C PHE A 27 5.28 -2.67 4.55
N ALA A 28 6.14 -3.04 3.60
CA ALA A 28 5.86 -4.13 2.69
C ALA A 28 6.45 -5.44 3.22
N TRP A 29 5.78 -6.54 2.90
CA TRP A 29 6.34 -7.88 2.99
C TRP A 29 6.28 -8.56 1.63
N SER A 30 7.42 -9.11 1.22
CA SER A 30 7.57 -9.91 0.00
C SER A 30 7.97 -11.33 0.39
N GLY A 31 7.15 -12.30 -0.01
CA GLY A 31 7.39 -13.71 0.33
C GLY A 31 7.32 -14.67 -0.85
N PRO A 32 7.44 -15.98 -0.58
CA PRO A 32 7.52 -17.00 -1.61
C PRO A 32 6.28 -17.02 -2.50
N GLY A 33 6.47 -17.37 -3.77
CA GLY A 33 5.40 -17.44 -4.77
C GLY A 33 4.81 -16.08 -5.16
N GLY A 34 5.57 -14.99 -4.98
CA GLY A 34 5.11 -13.64 -5.30
C GLY A 34 4.06 -13.08 -4.33
N ARG A 35 3.91 -13.67 -3.15
CA ARG A 35 2.96 -13.20 -2.13
C ARG A 35 3.43 -11.86 -1.59
N ARG A 36 2.52 -10.88 -1.60
CA ARG A 36 2.78 -9.50 -1.18
C ARG A 36 1.81 -9.07 -0.10
N ARG A 37 2.30 -8.33 0.88
CA ARG A 37 1.50 -7.64 1.90
C ARG A 37 1.98 -6.21 2.03
N LEU A 38 1.06 -5.33 2.38
CA LEU A 38 1.34 -3.96 2.77
C LEU A 38 0.61 -3.69 4.07
N VAL A 39 1.33 -3.25 5.09
CA VAL A 39 0.75 -2.81 6.37
C VAL A 39 1.02 -1.33 6.50
N ALA A 40 0.02 -0.56 6.88
CA ALA A 40 0.16 0.86 7.16
C ALA A 40 -0.58 1.21 8.46
N VAL A 41 0.05 2.04 9.28
CA VAL A 41 -0.49 2.55 10.54
C VAL A 41 -0.35 4.06 10.52
N ASN A 42 -1.41 4.77 10.90
CA ASN A 42 -1.33 6.17 11.28
C ASN A 42 -0.96 6.24 12.75
N TYR A 43 0.29 6.61 13.06
CA TYR A 43 0.80 6.72 14.42
C TYR A 43 0.62 8.13 14.97
N ALA A 44 -0.61 8.64 14.88
CA ALA A 44 -1.01 9.94 15.41
C ALA A 44 -2.48 9.91 15.88
N ASP A 45 -2.81 10.90 16.71
CA ASP A 45 -4.16 11.15 17.24
C ASP A 45 -5.05 11.99 16.31
N HIS A 46 -4.56 12.34 15.13
CA HIS A 46 -5.31 13.02 14.07
C HIS A 46 -5.37 12.15 12.80
N PRO A 47 -6.34 12.37 11.88
CA PRO A 47 -6.33 11.74 10.57
C PRO A 47 -5.08 12.09 9.75
N SER A 48 -4.64 11.17 8.90
CA SER A 48 -3.42 11.33 8.10
C SER A 48 -3.62 10.80 6.68
N GLN A 49 -3.13 11.56 5.70
CA GLN A 49 -3.18 11.19 4.28
C GLN A 49 -1.82 11.29 3.60
N GLY A 50 -1.56 10.37 2.68
CA GLY A 50 -0.32 10.34 1.92
C GLY A 50 -0.27 9.23 0.90
N PHE A 51 0.78 9.24 0.08
CA PHE A 51 1.10 8.15 -0.83
C PHE A 51 2.18 7.28 -0.23
N VAL A 52 1.96 5.97 -0.18
CA VAL A 52 2.98 5.00 0.25
C VAL A 52 3.69 4.45 -0.98
N ARG A 53 5.02 4.59 -1.05
CA ARG A 53 5.84 4.09 -2.15
C ARG A 53 5.98 2.57 -2.06
N LEU A 54 5.45 1.85 -3.05
CA LEU A 54 5.48 0.39 -3.08
C LEU A 54 6.84 -0.09 -3.63
N PRO A 55 7.48 -1.10 -3.02
CA PRO A 55 8.86 -1.48 -3.36
C PRO A 55 8.95 -2.50 -4.51
N TRP A 56 7.87 -2.68 -5.27
CA TRP A 56 7.77 -3.75 -6.27
C TRP A 56 7.93 -3.18 -7.68
N ASP A 57 9.02 -3.53 -8.36
CA ASP A 57 9.36 -2.97 -9.68
C ASP A 57 8.50 -3.53 -10.83
N ASP A 58 7.74 -4.59 -10.58
CA ASP A 58 6.90 -5.27 -11.57
C ASP A 58 5.43 -4.85 -11.48
N LEU A 59 5.14 -3.68 -10.88
CA LEU A 59 3.78 -3.14 -10.78
C LEU A 59 3.28 -2.63 -12.13
N ALA A 60 4.08 -1.83 -12.83
CA ALA A 60 3.69 -1.11 -14.04
C ALA A 60 3.14 -2.02 -15.16
N GLY A 61 2.13 -1.54 -15.88
CA GLY A 61 1.48 -2.26 -16.98
C GLY A 61 0.65 -3.48 -16.55
N ARG A 62 0.23 -3.56 -15.29
CA ARG A 62 -0.59 -4.65 -14.74
C ARG A 62 -1.61 -4.09 -13.78
N ASP A 63 -2.79 -4.69 -13.72
CA ASP A 63 -3.78 -4.35 -12.69
C ASP A 63 -3.56 -5.14 -11.40
N TRP A 64 -3.82 -4.47 -10.28
CA TRP A 64 -3.59 -5.00 -8.95
C TRP A 64 -4.85 -4.88 -8.10
N TYR A 65 -5.12 -5.95 -7.35
CA TYR A 65 -6.15 -6.01 -6.34
C TYR A 65 -5.51 -5.89 -4.95
N LEU A 66 -5.97 -4.93 -4.17
CA LEU A 66 -5.58 -4.72 -2.78
C LEU A 66 -6.77 -4.99 -1.87
N ARG A 67 -6.64 -5.99 -1.01
CA ARG A 67 -7.67 -6.39 -0.05
C ARG A 67 -7.22 -6.15 1.38
N ASP A 68 -7.86 -5.20 2.07
CA ASP A 68 -7.64 -4.99 3.50
C ASP A 68 -8.14 -6.20 4.31
N ARG A 69 -7.26 -6.86 5.04
CA ARG A 69 -7.60 -8.02 5.87
C ARG A 69 -8.15 -7.61 7.24
N LEU A 70 -8.03 -6.33 7.60
CA LEU A 70 -8.55 -5.77 8.87
C LEU A 70 -9.89 -5.05 8.69
N GLY A 71 -10.32 -4.82 7.45
CA GLY A 71 -11.50 -4.03 7.15
C GLY A 71 -12.17 -4.37 5.82
N PRO A 72 -13.18 -3.58 5.43
CA PRO A 72 -13.93 -3.83 4.19
C PRO A 72 -13.24 -3.29 2.93
N ALA A 73 -12.21 -2.45 3.05
CA ALA A 73 -11.60 -1.75 1.91
C ALA A 73 -11.01 -2.72 0.87
N ARG A 74 -11.48 -2.60 -0.38
CA ARG A 74 -10.97 -3.34 -1.55
C ARG A 74 -10.70 -2.34 -2.67
N TYR A 75 -9.58 -2.49 -3.34
CA TYR A 75 -9.20 -1.62 -4.45
C TYR A 75 -8.72 -2.43 -5.64
N GLU A 76 -9.21 -2.08 -6.82
CA GLU A 76 -8.54 -2.36 -8.09
C GLU A 76 -7.74 -1.12 -8.48
N ARG A 77 -6.49 -1.29 -8.87
CA ARG A 77 -5.57 -0.20 -9.21
C ARG A 77 -4.74 -0.56 -10.41
N ASP A 78 -4.61 0.40 -11.32
CA ASP A 78 -3.60 0.35 -12.37
C ASP A 78 -2.21 0.37 -11.71
N GLY A 79 -1.36 -0.57 -12.13
CA GLY A 79 -0.03 -0.74 -11.58
C GLY A 79 0.97 0.30 -12.05
N THR A 80 0.69 1.01 -13.15
CA THR A 80 1.51 2.13 -13.63
C THR A 80 1.35 3.32 -12.68
N ASP A 81 0.13 3.63 -12.26
CA ASP A 81 -0.15 4.62 -11.22
C ASP A 81 0.46 4.23 -9.87
N LEU A 82 0.35 2.95 -9.47
CA LEU A 82 0.98 2.47 -8.24
C LEU A 82 2.51 2.61 -8.29
N ALA A 83 3.15 2.32 -9.42
CA ALA A 83 4.59 2.49 -9.59
C ALA A 83 5.00 3.97 -9.59
N ALA A 84 4.25 4.81 -10.29
CA ALA A 84 4.57 6.23 -10.46
C ALA A 84 4.32 7.08 -9.21
N ARG A 85 3.26 6.76 -8.46
CA ARG A 85 2.77 7.60 -7.35
C ARG A 85 2.68 6.87 -6.01
N GLY A 86 2.61 5.55 -6.00
CA GLY A 86 2.35 4.77 -4.79
C GLY A 86 0.86 4.62 -4.48
N LEU A 87 0.56 3.98 -3.35
CA LEU A 87 -0.81 3.80 -2.87
C LEU A 87 -1.25 4.99 -2.02
N TYR A 88 -2.29 5.69 -2.44
CA TYR A 88 -2.95 6.70 -1.60
C TYR A 88 -3.63 6.05 -0.39
N LEU A 89 -3.38 6.59 0.79
CA LEU A 89 -4.06 6.25 2.04
C LEU A 89 -4.68 7.49 2.67
N ASP A 90 -5.84 7.28 3.27
CA ASP A 90 -6.53 8.20 4.18
C ASP A 90 -6.96 7.40 5.40
N LEU A 91 -6.25 7.61 6.51
CA LEU A 91 -6.42 6.85 7.73
C LEU A 91 -6.94 7.76 8.85
N PRO A 92 -7.92 7.30 9.66
CA PRO A 92 -8.30 8.01 10.87
C PRO A 92 -7.15 7.98 11.89
N ALA A 93 -7.29 8.76 12.97
CA ALA A 93 -6.42 8.67 14.14
C ALA A 93 -6.23 7.21 14.58
N TRP A 94 -4.97 6.81 14.82
CA TRP A 94 -4.59 5.42 15.18
C TRP A 94 -5.05 4.33 14.21
N GLY A 95 -5.50 4.71 13.01
CA GLY A 95 -6.02 3.79 12.01
C GLY A 95 -4.94 2.87 11.46
N CYS A 96 -5.32 1.64 11.12
CA CYS A 96 -4.43 0.69 10.47
C CYS A 96 -5.09 0.01 9.27
N ARG A 97 -4.26 -0.42 8.32
CA ARG A 97 -4.66 -1.24 7.16
C ARG A 97 -3.64 -2.35 6.99
N ALA A 98 -4.12 -3.55 6.64
CA ALA A 98 -3.25 -4.64 6.24
C ALA A 98 -3.73 -5.23 4.92
N PHE A 99 -3.15 -4.79 3.82
CA PHE A 99 -3.50 -5.26 2.49
C PHE A 99 -2.80 -6.56 2.14
N GLU A 100 -3.58 -7.48 1.61
CA GLU A 100 -3.11 -8.47 0.65
C GLU A 100 -3.07 -7.84 -0.74
N VAL A 101 -1.91 -7.89 -1.40
CA VAL A 101 -1.70 -7.28 -2.72
C VAL A 101 -1.49 -8.41 -3.74
N GLN A 102 -2.35 -8.44 -4.76
CA GLN A 102 -2.38 -9.53 -5.74
C GLN A 102 -2.50 -8.93 -7.14
N ARG A 103 -1.76 -9.50 -8.10
CA ARG A 103 -1.97 -9.17 -9.51
C ARG A 103 -3.34 -9.69 -9.93
N ILE A 104 -4.14 -8.86 -10.59
CA ILE A 104 -5.35 -9.31 -11.27
C ILE A 104 -4.88 -10.08 -12.50
N ARG A 105 -5.12 -11.39 -12.52
CA ARG A 105 -4.90 -12.17 -13.72
C ARG A 105 -6.06 -11.85 -14.66
N GLY A 106 -5.76 -11.22 -15.79
CA GLY A 106 -6.72 -11.23 -16.90
C GLY A 106 -7.04 -12.69 -17.23
N GLY A 107 -8.33 -13.01 -17.39
CA GLY A 107 -8.70 -14.19 -18.15
C GLY A 107 -7.98 -14.13 -19.50
N LEU A 108 -7.53 -15.28 -20.01
CA LEU A 108 -7.08 -15.37 -21.39
C LEU A 108 -8.16 -14.75 -22.31
N PRO A 109 -7.81 -14.08 -23.41
CA PRO A 109 -8.77 -13.78 -24.47
C PRO A 109 -9.47 -15.06 -24.97
#